data_AF-A0A9D7TC71-F1
#
_entry.id   AF-A0A9D7TC71-F1
#
_cell.length_a   1.000
_cell.length_b   1.000
_cell.length_c   1.000
_cell.angle_alpha   90.00
_cell.angle_beta   90.00
_cell.angle_gamma   90.00
#
_symmetry.space_group_name_H-M   'P 1'
#
loop_
_entity.id
_entity.type
_entity.pdbx_description
1 polymer ?
#
loop_
_entity_poly.entity_id
_entity_poly.type
_entity_poly.pdbx_seq_one_letter_code
_entity_poly.pdbx_strand_id
1 'polypeptide(L)'
;MRRGRIIHPALAGALATLGHSDIVLVVDAGFPIPRDANRIDLGFVVGQPTVPQILRVLRDELYIEGVAFAPEVRTHNPRLYEELQEIYTGAGAPFSPVTHEQLCDDVAHRAKVIIRSGDTNPWANVALTASTDPVAFFSDEQVADGLVILPAYLERRRQMAEHVVPALP
;
A
#
# COMPACT_ATOMS: atom_id res chain seq x y z
N MET A 1 1.26 -14.60 21.96
CA MET A 1 2.27 -13.60 21.54
C MET A 1 2.72 -13.93 20.13
N ARG A 2 2.69 -12.98 19.18
CA ARG A 2 3.12 -13.20 17.78
C ARG A 2 4.59 -12.79 17.62
N ARG A 3 5.33 -13.48 16.75
CA ARG A 3 6.70 -13.11 16.35
C ARG A 3 6.75 -12.01 15.27
N GLY A 4 5.62 -11.71 14.63
CA GLY A 4 5.51 -10.73 13.54
C GLY A 4 5.56 -9.27 14.03
N ARG A 5 5.71 -8.33 13.09
CA ARG A 5 5.89 -6.89 13.42
C ARG A 5 4.58 -6.25 13.86
N ILE A 6 3.46 -6.68 13.31
CA ILE A 6 2.13 -6.14 13.63
C ILE A 6 1.52 -6.91 14.81
N ILE A 7 1.59 -6.29 15.99
CA ILE A 7 0.97 -6.82 17.23
C ILE A 7 -0.40 -6.23 17.53
N HIS A 8 -0.81 -5.16 16.83
CA HIS A 8 -2.12 -4.54 17.03
C HIS A 8 -3.21 -5.52 16.57
N PRO A 9 -4.11 -6.00 17.46
CA PRO A 9 -4.97 -7.13 17.17
C PRO A 9 -5.96 -6.86 16.04
N ALA A 10 -6.61 -5.69 16.03
CA ALA A 10 -7.55 -5.34 14.96
C ALA A 10 -6.86 -5.20 13.60
N LEU A 11 -5.69 -4.57 13.55
CA LEU A 11 -4.90 -4.43 12.33
C LEU A 11 -4.45 -5.79 11.81
N ALA A 12 -3.85 -6.61 12.68
CA ALA A 12 -3.46 -7.97 12.34
C ALA A 12 -4.64 -8.81 11.81
N GLY A 13 -5.82 -8.67 12.44
CA GLY A 13 -7.04 -9.34 12.01
C GLY A 13 -7.51 -8.85 10.64
N ALA A 14 -7.60 -7.54 10.43
CA ALA A 14 -8.02 -6.96 9.15
C ALA A 14 -7.07 -7.36 8.00
N LEU A 15 -5.76 -7.25 8.20
CA LEU A 15 -4.77 -7.60 7.19
C LEU A 15 -4.80 -9.10 6.84
N ALA A 16 -5.09 -9.97 7.81
CA ALA A 16 -5.23 -11.41 7.56
C ALA A 16 -6.46 -11.78 6.69
N THR A 17 -7.40 -10.85 6.48
CA THR A 17 -8.58 -11.06 5.63
C THR A 17 -8.42 -10.57 4.20
N LEU A 18 -7.26 -9.98 3.86
CA LEU A 18 -7.01 -9.45 2.52
C LEU A 18 -6.96 -10.57 1.48
N GLY A 19 -7.72 -10.39 0.40
CA GLY A 19 -7.57 -11.12 -0.85
C GLY A 19 -6.77 -10.33 -1.89
N HIS A 20 -6.49 -10.97 -3.03
CA HIS A 20 -5.95 -10.27 -4.19
C HIS A 20 -6.92 -9.15 -4.61
N SER A 21 -6.38 -7.96 -4.92
CA SER A 21 -7.07 -6.73 -5.31
C SER A 21 -7.78 -5.95 -4.20
N ASP A 22 -7.81 -6.48 -2.96
CA ASP A 22 -8.34 -5.71 -1.83
C ASP A 22 -7.50 -4.45 -1.59
N ILE A 23 -8.16 -3.36 -1.19
CA ILE A 23 -7.53 -2.06 -0.97
C ILE A 23 -7.31 -1.83 0.53
N VAL A 24 -6.07 -1.52 0.91
CA VAL A 24 -5.71 -0.97 2.21
C VAL A 24 -5.44 0.53 2.03
N LEU A 25 -6.24 1.38 2.67
CA LEU A 25 -6.08 2.83 2.57
C LEU A 25 -5.41 3.35 3.85
N VAL A 26 -4.22 3.94 3.74
CA VAL A 26 -3.51 4.57 4.86
C VAL A 26 -3.62 6.07 4.73
N VAL A 27 -4.09 6.74 5.78
CA VAL A 27 -4.47 8.15 5.70
C VAL A 27 -3.87 9.00 6.81
N ASP A 28 -3.71 10.29 6.51
CA ASP A 28 -3.36 11.31 7.49
C ASP A 28 -4.48 11.51 8.54
N ALA A 29 -4.21 12.34 9.55
CA ALA A 29 -5.17 12.59 10.62
C ALA A 29 -6.42 13.38 10.16
N GLY A 30 -6.36 14.08 9.02
CA GLY A 30 -7.42 14.96 8.52
C GLY A 30 -8.39 14.30 7.53
N PHE A 31 -8.05 13.13 6.99
CA PHE A 31 -8.84 12.46 5.95
C PHE A 31 -10.28 12.13 6.39
N PRO A 32 -11.30 12.43 5.56
CA PRO A 32 -12.68 12.05 5.85
C PRO A 32 -12.88 10.54 5.69
N ILE A 33 -13.38 9.88 6.73
CA ILE A 33 -13.59 8.42 6.71
C ILE A 33 -15.09 8.11 6.61
N PRO A 34 -15.54 7.29 5.64
CA PRO A 34 -16.93 6.86 5.54
C PRO A 34 -17.45 6.24 6.83
N ARG A 35 -18.74 6.45 7.14
CA ARG A 35 -19.34 6.04 8.42
C ARG A 35 -19.35 4.52 8.64
N ASP A 36 -19.43 3.76 7.56
CA ASP A 36 -19.50 2.31 7.51
C ASP A 36 -18.16 1.64 7.22
N ALA A 37 -17.08 2.42 7.08
CA ALA A 37 -15.76 1.89 6.81
C ALA A 37 -15.20 1.06 7.98
N ASN A 38 -14.47 -0.01 7.65
CA ASN A 38 -13.63 -0.71 8.61
C ASN A 38 -12.40 0.15 8.95
N ARG A 39 -12.55 1.00 9.97
CA ARG A 39 -11.54 1.97 10.40
C ARG A 39 -10.70 1.44 11.54
N ILE A 40 -9.38 1.61 11.41
CA ILE A 40 -8.40 1.34 12.47
C ILE A 40 -7.61 2.62 12.75
N ASP A 41 -7.83 3.20 13.92
CA ASP A 41 -7.09 4.38 14.39
C ASP A 41 -5.81 3.96 15.09
N LEU A 42 -4.65 4.35 14.53
CA LEU A 42 -3.35 4.22 15.17
C LEU A 42 -2.83 5.56 15.71
N GLY A 43 -3.37 6.68 15.22
CA GLY A 43 -3.01 8.03 15.68
C GLY A 43 -3.46 8.28 17.12
N PHE A 44 -2.53 8.16 18.06
CA PHE A 44 -2.79 8.41 19.49
C PHE A 44 -2.35 9.81 19.94
N VAL A 45 -1.42 10.42 19.21
CA VAL A 45 -0.98 11.82 19.37
C VAL A 45 -0.62 12.40 18.01
N VAL A 46 -0.69 13.72 17.88
CA VAL A 46 -0.30 14.44 16.66
C VAL A 46 1.12 14.06 16.26
N GLY A 47 1.29 13.69 15.00
CA GLY A 47 2.54 13.24 14.40
C GLY A 47 2.92 11.78 14.67
N GLN A 48 2.12 10.99 15.41
CA GLN A 48 2.52 9.62 15.77
C GLN A 48 1.37 8.57 15.72
N PRO A 49 1.57 7.45 15.00
CA PRO A 49 2.62 7.22 14.00
C PRO A 49 2.38 8.06 12.73
N THR A 50 3.41 8.28 11.92
CA THR A 50 3.31 8.91 10.60
C THR A 50 2.85 7.93 9.52
N VAL A 51 2.34 8.43 8.40
CA VAL A 51 1.94 7.60 7.26
C VAL A 51 3.12 6.80 6.71
N PRO A 52 4.31 7.38 6.44
CA PRO A 52 5.49 6.61 6.04
C PRO A 52 5.91 5.53 7.04
N GLN A 53 5.73 5.74 8.35
CA GLN A 53 6.02 4.71 9.36
C GLN A 53 5.08 3.51 9.23
N ILE A 54 3.78 3.76 9.04
CA ILE A 54 2.79 2.69 8.79
C ILE A 54 3.12 1.97 7.48
N LEU A 55 3.36 2.71 6.40
CA LEU A 55 3.62 2.14 5.07
C LEU A 55 4.86 1.24 5.06
N ARG A 56 5.95 1.60 5.76
CA ARG A 56 7.13 0.73 5.91
C ARG A 56 6.79 -0.61 6.59
N VAL A 57 5.97 -0.59 7.64
CA VAL A 57 5.54 -1.83 8.31
C VAL A 57 4.66 -2.66 7.39
N LEU A 58 3.73 -2.04 6.66
CA LEU A 58 2.86 -2.74 5.71
C LEU A 58 3.64 -3.31 4.54
N ARG A 59 4.67 -2.60 4.04
CA ARG A 59 5.55 -3.07 2.95
C ARG A 59 6.25 -4.38 3.29
N ASP A 60 6.64 -4.57 4.55
CA ASP A 60 7.32 -5.79 5.02
C ASP A 60 6.37 -6.96 5.30
N GLU A 61 5.07 -6.69 5.46
CA GLU A 61 4.06 -7.69 5.84
C GLU A 61 3.11 -8.04 4.67
N LEU A 62 3.03 -7.19 3.63
CA LEU A 62 2.09 -7.33 2.52
C LEU A 62 2.80 -7.33 1.15
N TYR A 63 2.33 -8.20 0.26
CA TYR A 63 2.60 -8.07 -1.16
C TYR A 63 1.61 -7.07 -1.76
N ILE A 64 2.13 -5.98 -2.32
CA ILE A 64 1.35 -4.91 -2.94
C ILE A 64 1.65 -4.89 -4.45
N GLU A 65 0.63 -4.73 -5.29
CA GLU A 65 0.77 -4.61 -6.75
C GLU A 65 0.48 -3.21 -7.29
N GLY A 66 -0.01 -2.30 -6.46
CA GLY A 66 -0.29 -0.93 -6.87
C GLY A 66 -0.28 0.02 -5.68
N VAL A 67 0.25 1.21 -5.91
CA VAL A 67 0.29 2.29 -4.92
C VAL A 67 -0.33 3.53 -5.57
N ALA A 68 -1.45 3.97 -5.04
CA ALA A 68 -2.22 5.09 -5.59
C ALA A 68 -2.34 6.24 -4.59
N PHE A 69 -2.12 7.47 -5.08
CA PHE A 69 -2.16 8.69 -4.28
C PHE A 69 -2.32 9.92 -5.18
N ALA A 70 -2.56 11.08 -4.55
CA ALA A 70 -2.75 12.36 -5.23
C ALA A 70 -1.52 12.75 -6.07
N PRO A 71 -1.66 13.01 -7.39
CA PRO A 71 -0.51 13.38 -8.24
C PRO A 71 0.17 14.68 -7.80
N GLU A 72 -0.56 15.55 -7.10
CA GLU A 72 -0.05 16.78 -6.50
C GLU A 72 1.08 16.53 -5.50
N VAL A 73 1.16 15.33 -4.89
CA VAL A 73 2.25 14.95 -3.97
C VAL A 73 3.62 15.14 -4.65
N ARG A 74 3.75 14.84 -5.94
CA ARG A 74 5.01 14.99 -6.69
C ARG A 74 5.53 16.43 -6.70
N THR A 75 4.63 17.42 -6.77
CA THR A 75 5.00 18.84 -6.94
C THR A 75 4.81 19.68 -5.68
N HIS A 76 3.82 19.36 -4.85
CA HIS A 76 3.46 20.12 -3.65
C HIS A 76 4.07 19.52 -2.37
N ASN A 77 4.44 18.25 -2.39
CA ASN A 77 5.08 17.58 -1.26
C ASN A 77 6.20 16.62 -1.73
N PRO A 78 7.26 17.15 -2.37
CA PRO A 78 8.32 16.33 -2.96
C PRO A 78 9.01 15.42 -1.94
N ARG A 79 9.09 15.84 -0.67
CA ARG A 79 9.65 15.01 0.39
C ARG A 79 8.81 13.74 0.64
N LEU A 80 7.48 13.87 0.73
CA LEU A 80 6.61 12.70 0.84
C LEU A 80 6.75 11.81 -0.40
N TYR A 81 6.83 12.41 -1.59
CA TYR A 81 7.02 11.66 -2.83
C TYR A 81 8.30 10.82 -2.80
N GLU A 82 9.43 11.39 -2.38
CA GLU A 82 10.70 10.69 -2.18
C GLU A 82 10.57 9.56 -1.15
N GLU A 83 9.94 9.82 0.00
CA GLU A 83 9.71 8.79 1.03
C GLU A 83 8.84 7.63 0.48
N LEU A 84 7.84 7.91 -0.35
CA LEU A 84 7.05 6.86 -1.01
C LEU A 84 7.90 6.07 -2.01
N GLN A 85 8.72 6.73 -2.82
CA GLN A 85 9.63 6.06 -3.75
C GLN A 85 10.60 5.14 -3.01
N GLU A 86 11.19 5.60 -1.91
CA GLU A 86 12.08 4.79 -1.07
C GLU A 86 11.37 3.54 -0.53
N ILE A 87 10.15 3.69 0.00
CA ILE A 87 9.37 2.57 0.58
C ILE A 87 9.03 1.51 -0.46
N TYR A 88 8.70 1.93 -1.69
CA TYR A 88 8.21 1.03 -2.74
C TYR A 88 9.23 0.68 -3.83
N THR A 89 10.48 1.13 -3.69
CA THR A 89 11.59 0.67 -4.53
C THR A 89 11.71 -0.85 -4.45
N GLY A 90 11.72 -1.52 -5.61
CA GLY A 90 11.76 -2.98 -5.69
C GLY A 90 10.48 -3.68 -5.21
N ALA A 91 9.35 -2.97 -5.08
CA ALA A 91 8.07 -3.60 -4.77
C ALA A 91 7.39 -4.25 -5.97
N GLY A 92 7.78 -3.86 -7.18
CA GLY A 92 7.02 -4.19 -8.39
C GLY A 92 5.57 -3.68 -8.29
N ALA A 93 5.40 -2.52 -7.66
CA ALA A 93 4.13 -1.87 -7.40
C ALA A 93 4.16 -0.48 -8.06
N PRO A 94 3.66 -0.32 -9.29
CA PRO A 94 3.66 0.95 -9.98
C PRO A 94 2.85 2.01 -9.22
N PHE A 95 3.30 3.26 -9.35
CA PHE A 95 2.57 4.41 -8.84
C PHE A 95 1.47 4.81 -9.82
N SER A 96 0.28 5.06 -9.30
CA SER A 96 -0.88 5.45 -10.10
C SER A 96 -1.49 6.74 -9.55
N PRO A 97 -1.78 7.74 -10.40
CA PRO A 97 -2.39 8.97 -9.94
C PRO A 97 -3.87 8.76 -9.62
N VAL A 98 -4.30 9.20 -8.44
CA VAL A 98 -5.72 9.23 -8.02
C VAL A 98 -5.95 10.54 -7.30
N THR A 99 -6.93 11.35 -7.71
CA THR A 99 -7.16 12.67 -7.11
C THR A 99 -7.58 12.55 -5.64
N HIS A 100 -7.41 13.63 -4.88
CA HIS A 100 -7.91 13.68 -3.50
C HIS A 100 -9.42 13.36 -3.41
N GLU A 101 -10.22 13.90 -4.34
CA GLU A 101 -11.65 13.64 -4.43
C GLU A 101 -11.94 12.16 -4.69
N GLN A 102 -11.22 11.53 -5.64
CA GLN A 102 -11.36 10.09 -5.89
C GLN A 102 -10.96 9.24 -4.68
N LEU A 103 -9.93 9.64 -3.93
CA LEU A 103 -9.56 8.96 -2.69
C LEU A 103 -10.70 9.01 -1.66
N CYS A 104 -11.29 10.19 -1.46
CA CYS A 104 -12.36 10.42 -0.49
C CYS A 104 -13.68 9.76 -0.89
N ASP A 105 -14.10 9.93 -2.15
CA ASP A 105 -15.48 9.66 -2.58
C ASP A 105 -15.65 8.28 -3.23
N ASP A 106 -14.56 7.62 -3.65
CA ASP A 106 -14.60 6.28 -4.26
C ASP A 106 -13.70 5.29 -3.49
N VAL A 107 -12.39 5.54 -3.44
CA VAL A 107 -11.44 4.56 -2.90
C VAL A 107 -11.70 4.26 -1.42
N ALA A 108 -12.04 5.27 -0.61
CA ALA A 108 -12.37 5.07 0.81
C ALA A 108 -13.59 4.16 1.00
N HIS A 109 -14.58 4.22 0.11
CA HIS A 109 -15.78 3.37 0.18
C HIS A 109 -15.51 1.92 -0.26
N ARG A 110 -14.47 1.71 -1.06
CA ARG A 110 -14.06 0.38 -1.55
C ARG A 110 -12.94 -0.25 -0.71
N ALA A 111 -12.29 0.53 0.15
CA ALA A 111 -11.22 0.06 1.00
C ALA A 111 -11.70 -1.04 1.95
N LYS A 112 -10.99 -2.17 1.95
CA LYS A 112 -11.23 -3.27 2.89
C LYS A 112 -10.95 -2.85 4.34
N VAL A 113 -9.97 -1.96 4.50
CA VAL A 113 -9.61 -1.35 5.77
C VAL A 113 -9.02 0.03 5.51
N ILE A 114 -9.38 0.99 6.37
CA ILE A 114 -8.78 2.33 6.41
C ILE A 114 -7.98 2.44 7.71
N ILE A 115 -6.69 2.75 7.60
CA ILE A 115 -5.77 2.90 8.71
C ILE A 115 -5.47 4.39 8.87
N ARG A 116 -5.99 5.00 9.94
CA ARG A 116 -5.76 6.41 10.24
C ARG A 116 -4.52 6.58 11.09
N SER A 117 -3.60 7.41 10.62
CA SER A 117 -2.37 7.78 11.31
C SER A 117 -2.57 8.96 12.28
N GLY A 118 -1.51 9.34 12.99
CA GLY A 118 -1.43 10.63 13.67
C GLY A 118 -0.85 11.74 12.79
N ASP A 119 -0.54 11.45 11.53
CA ASP A 119 0.23 12.33 10.65
C ASP A 119 -0.53 13.60 10.28
N THR A 120 0.19 14.72 10.23
CA THR A 120 -0.33 16.01 9.76
C THR A 120 0.34 16.45 8.47
N ASN A 121 1.15 15.58 7.85
CA ASN A 121 1.76 15.82 6.55
C ASN A 121 0.68 15.91 5.46
N PRO A 122 0.53 17.05 4.78
CA PRO A 122 -0.52 17.22 3.77
C PRO A 122 -0.42 16.20 2.63
N TRP A 123 -1.58 15.74 2.15
CA TRP A 123 -1.72 14.74 1.08
C TRP A 123 -1.16 13.35 1.38
N ALA A 124 -0.83 13.04 2.64
CA ALA A 124 -0.35 11.73 3.05
C ALA A 124 -1.48 10.69 3.11
N ASN A 125 -2.12 10.43 1.97
CA ASN A 125 -3.21 9.48 1.81
C ASN A 125 -2.87 8.53 0.66
N VAL A 126 -2.65 7.25 0.98
CA VAL A 126 -2.08 6.26 0.07
C VAL A 126 -2.92 5.00 0.08
N ALA A 127 -3.41 4.63 -1.09
CA ALA A 127 -4.14 3.39 -1.32
C ALA A 127 -3.18 2.31 -1.81
N LEU A 128 -3.20 1.16 -1.15
CA LEU A 128 -2.39 -0.01 -1.48
C LEU A 128 -3.29 -1.13 -1.99
N THR A 129 -3.00 -1.62 -3.19
CA THR A 129 -3.69 -2.78 -3.76
C THR A 129 -2.96 -4.05 -3.37
N ALA A 130 -3.60 -4.89 -2.55
CA ALA A 130 -3.07 -6.17 -2.09
C ALA A 130 -2.92 -7.15 -3.25
N SER A 131 -1.89 -8.00 -3.16
CA SER A 131 -1.56 -8.96 -4.20
C SER A 131 -0.92 -10.22 -3.62
N THR A 132 -0.58 -11.13 -4.52
CA THR A 132 0.14 -12.36 -4.23
C THR A 132 1.64 -12.17 -4.38
N ASP A 133 2.42 -13.11 -3.83
CA ASP A 133 3.84 -13.25 -4.13
C ASP A 133 3.99 -13.78 -5.57
N PRO A 134 4.51 -12.99 -6.51
CA PRO A 134 4.62 -13.42 -7.89
C PRO A 134 5.67 -14.53 -8.07
N VAL A 135 6.58 -14.75 -7.13
CA VAL A 135 7.55 -15.86 -7.16
C VAL A 135 6.93 -17.13 -6.60
N ALA A 136 6.30 -17.06 -5.43
CA ALA A 136 5.72 -18.23 -4.78
C ALA A 136 4.50 -18.80 -5.53
N PHE A 137 3.67 -17.95 -6.16
CA PHE A 137 2.47 -18.40 -6.89
C PHE A 137 2.76 -18.96 -8.29
N PHE A 138 3.92 -18.66 -8.87
CA PHE A 138 4.29 -19.06 -10.23
C PHE A 138 5.68 -19.71 -10.26
N SER A 139 5.92 -20.68 -9.38
CA SER A 139 7.25 -21.25 -9.14
C SER A 139 7.94 -21.79 -10.41
N ASP A 140 9.27 -21.80 -10.40
CA ASP A 140 10.06 -22.27 -11.53
C ASP A 140 9.80 -23.75 -11.86
N GLU A 141 9.41 -24.56 -10.87
CA GLU A 141 8.97 -25.95 -11.07
C GLU A 141 7.68 -26.00 -11.90
N GLN A 142 6.67 -25.20 -11.53
CA GLN A 142 5.44 -25.14 -12.33
C GLN A 142 5.71 -24.64 -13.76
N VAL A 143 6.63 -23.70 -13.93
CA VAL A 143 7.05 -23.22 -15.26
C VAL A 143 7.75 -24.32 -16.06
N ALA A 144 8.63 -25.10 -15.43
CA ALA A 144 9.27 -26.26 -16.06
C ALA A 144 8.26 -27.32 -16.49
N ASP A 145 7.16 -27.46 -15.74
CA ASP A 145 6.03 -28.35 -16.05
C ASP A 145 5.03 -27.75 -17.08
N GLY A 146 5.34 -26.57 -17.64
CA GLY A 146 4.57 -25.97 -18.74
C GLY A 146 3.62 -24.83 -18.36
N LEU A 147 3.63 -24.36 -17.10
CA LEU A 147 2.90 -23.14 -16.71
C LEU A 147 3.47 -21.92 -17.45
N VAL A 148 2.60 -21.17 -18.12
CA VAL A 148 2.97 -19.91 -18.78
C VAL A 148 2.58 -18.74 -17.87
N ILE A 149 3.58 -17.99 -17.40
CA ILE A 149 3.37 -16.80 -16.58
C ILE A 149 2.87 -15.65 -17.47
N LEU A 150 1.82 -14.94 -17.02
CA LEU A 150 1.35 -13.74 -17.73
C LEU A 150 2.43 -12.64 -17.75
N PRO A 151 2.54 -11.85 -18.83
CA PRO A 151 3.55 -10.79 -18.94
C PRO A 151 3.58 -9.81 -17.76
N ALA A 152 2.43 -9.48 -17.17
CA ALA A 152 2.35 -8.58 -16.02
C ALA A 152 3.11 -9.11 -14.79
N TYR A 153 3.06 -10.42 -14.51
CA TYR A 153 3.80 -11.01 -13.39
C TYR A 153 5.29 -11.15 -13.68
N LEU A 154 5.67 -11.40 -14.94
CA LEU A 154 7.08 -11.38 -15.35
C LEU A 154 7.69 -9.99 -15.17
N GLU A 155 6.98 -8.97 -15.62
CA GLU A 155 7.40 -7.58 -15.45
C GLU A 155 7.50 -7.19 -13.98
N ARG A 156 6.53 -7.61 -13.15
CA ARG A 156 6.58 -7.38 -11.71
C ARG A 156 7.80 -8.05 -11.05
N ARG A 157 8.09 -9.31 -11.39
CA ARG A 157 9.30 -10.00 -10.91
C ARG A 157 10.57 -9.25 -11.31
N ARG A 158 10.66 -8.79 -12.56
CA ARG A 158 11.79 -7.99 -13.05
C ARG A 158 11.96 -6.72 -12.24
N GLN A 159 10.88 -5.96 -12.03
CA GLN A 159 10.90 -4.72 -11.24
C GLN A 159 11.37 -4.95 -9.80
N MET A 160 10.97 -6.08 -9.19
CA MET A 160 11.43 -6.46 -7.86
C MET A 160 12.92 -6.82 -7.85
N ALA A 161 13.37 -7.66 -8.79
CA ALA A 161 14.75 -8.12 -8.87
C ALA A 161 15.75 -6.99 -9.20
N GLU A 162 15.34 -6.05 -10.04
CA GLU A 162 16.18 -4.91 -10.45
C GLU A 162 16.06 -3.71 -9.49
N HIS A 163 15.32 -3.84 -8.38
CA HIS A 163 15.07 -2.76 -7.44
C HIS A 163 14.58 -1.47 -8.12
N VAL A 164 13.62 -1.61 -9.04
CA VAL A 164 13.09 -0.46 -9.80
C VAL A 164 12.42 0.51 -8.84
N VAL A 165 12.79 1.79 -8.99
CA VAL A 165 12.15 2.91 -8.28
C VAL A 165 10.86 3.25 -9.02
N PRO A 166 9.68 3.13 -8.38
CA PRO A 166 8.42 3.50 -9.01
C PRO A 166 8.34 5.03 -9.19
N ALA A 167 7.62 5.46 -10.21
CA ALA A 167 7.35 6.87 -10.47
C ALA A 167 5.93 7.03 -10.99
N LEU A 168 5.30 8.18 -10.68
CA LEU A 168 4.07 8.58 -11.33
C LEU A 168 4.32 8.77 -12.84
N PRO A 169 3.35 8.41 -13.69
CA PRO A 169 3.41 8.64 -15.12
C PRO A 169 3.43 10.14 -15.51
#